data_AF-D8JX37-F1
#
_entry.id   AF-D8JX37-F1
#
_cell.length_a   1.000
_cell.length_b   1.000
_cell.length_c   1.000
_cell.angle_alpha   90.00
_cell.angle_beta   90.00
_cell.angle_gamma   90.00
#
_symmetry.space_group_name_H-M   'P 1'
#
loop_
_entity.id
_entity.type
_entity.pdbx_description
1 polymer ?
#
loop_
_entity_poly.entity_id
_entity_poly.type
_entity_poly.pdbx_seq_one_letter_code
_entity_poly.pdbx_strand_id
1 'polypeptide(L)'
;MSRLVMVSNRVIDFGAASQAGGVSVAIYDALARHSGFWFGWNGQVEDNEDSDPVMSRDGSHTTVTIPLTAADYNDFYLGYSNSVLWPVFHNRLDLAQFEAGYYSRYVTVNKKFAAHLAPLIEPADVIWIHDYHLFPLALELRKHGIENPIGFFLHIPVGPAQALIAIPEHREIARALSAYDLIGLQTHRDVRNLIDFLQQSVYGSLLPSGRIRACDSELDIGCFPVGIDSNDFATSTVERDSESSETSRIIGIDRLDYTKGLPQKFRAFGQFLEEFPEHRRRIVLSQFAPPTRESVEAYADIRSELESLSGAINGRFGELDWVPINYIHRPIPRRELRDVYRSSRVCWVTPLMDGMNLVSKEYVASQDPEDPGVLVLSKFAGAAEQLSDGVLVNPYDRNDMVQGLRRALEMPIDERVARHDKLASVVCQSDSNAWGSTFFNALVKAGKRRTGRGQPSQRVRAAMKRLDKVPKTAITKKSVTAHAGG
;
A
#
# COMPACT_ATOMS: atom_id res chain seq x y z
N MET A 1 -15.54 -0.80 25.63
CA MET A 1 -15.14 -1.21 24.26
C MET A 1 -13.64 -1.47 24.28
N SER A 2 -13.15 -2.45 23.51
CA SER A 2 -11.71 -2.68 23.36
C SER A 2 -11.01 -1.47 22.76
N ARG A 3 -9.80 -1.12 23.21
CA ARG A 3 -9.02 -0.06 22.57
C ARG A 3 -8.45 -0.56 21.24
N LEU A 4 -8.35 0.35 20.27
CA LEU A 4 -7.66 0.11 19.01
C LEU A 4 -6.22 0.60 19.12
N VAL A 5 -5.25 -0.32 19.03
CA VAL A 5 -3.83 -0.01 18.99
C VAL A 5 -3.40 -0.01 17.53
N MET A 6 -3.34 1.19 16.94
CA MET A 6 -2.94 1.39 15.55
C MET A 6 -1.42 1.45 15.46
N VAL A 7 -0.80 0.72 14.53
CA VAL A 7 0.65 0.71 14.37
C VAL A 7 1.04 0.89 12.92
N SER A 8 1.92 1.86 12.63
CA SER A 8 2.48 2.07 11.30
C SER A 8 3.95 2.45 11.41
N ASN A 9 4.67 2.41 10.28
CA ASN A 9 6.05 2.89 10.26
C ASN A 9 6.13 4.35 10.69
N ARG A 10 5.31 5.23 10.11
CA ARG A 10 5.31 6.67 10.38
C ARG A 10 4.01 7.11 11.05
N VAL A 11 4.13 7.82 12.17
CA VAL A 11 3.04 8.56 12.79
C VAL A 11 3.11 10.00 12.30
N ILE A 12 1.98 10.53 11.87
CA ILE A 12 1.83 11.94 11.50
C ILE A 12 1.03 12.61 12.62
N ASP A 13 1.40 13.84 12.98
CA ASP A 13 0.59 14.68 13.88
C ASP A 13 -0.86 14.73 13.39
N PHE A 14 -1.84 14.63 14.29
CA PHE A 14 -3.26 14.55 13.93
C PHE A 14 -3.74 15.74 13.09
N GLY A 15 -3.24 16.95 13.34
CA GLY A 15 -3.56 18.12 12.52
C GLY A 15 -3.01 18.00 11.09
N ALA A 16 -1.78 17.51 10.95
CA ALA A 16 -1.13 17.30 9.66
C ALA A 16 -1.62 16.04 8.92
N ALA A 17 -2.06 15.01 9.64
CA ALA A 17 -2.55 13.75 9.08
C ALA A 17 -3.83 13.95 8.27
N SER A 18 -4.74 14.82 8.75
CA SER A 18 -5.94 15.23 7.99
C SER A 18 -5.59 15.90 6.64
N GLN A 19 -4.40 16.50 6.54
CA GLN A 19 -3.93 17.25 5.38
C GLN A 19 -2.95 16.46 4.48
N ALA A 20 -2.37 15.35 4.97
CA ALA A 20 -1.25 14.66 4.33
C ALA A 20 -1.62 13.89 3.04
N GLY A 21 -2.92 13.68 2.79
CA GLY A 21 -3.42 12.89 1.66
C GLY A 21 -3.04 11.40 1.76
N GLY A 22 -3.67 10.56 0.94
CA GLY A 22 -3.32 9.14 0.88
C GLY A 22 -3.77 8.31 2.10
N VAL A 23 -3.06 7.21 2.35
CA VAL A 23 -3.40 6.19 3.35
C VAL A 23 -3.42 6.72 4.79
N SER A 24 -2.58 7.71 5.12
CA SER A 24 -2.50 8.28 6.46
C SER A 24 -3.84 8.89 6.91
N VAL A 25 -4.62 9.44 5.97
CA VAL A 25 -5.96 9.97 6.21
C VAL A 25 -6.92 8.83 6.58
N ALA A 26 -6.93 7.75 5.80
CA ALA A 26 -7.81 6.62 6.07
C ALA A 26 -7.50 5.94 7.43
N ILE A 27 -6.21 5.83 7.78
CA ILE A 27 -5.78 5.35 9.11
C ILE A 27 -6.26 6.28 10.22
N TYR A 28 -6.16 7.60 10.00
CA TYR A 28 -6.67 8.60 10.93
C TYR A 28 -8.18 8.48 11.14
N ASP A 29 -8.97 8.46 10.07
CA ASP A 29 -10.44 8.37 10.12
C ASP A 29 -10.89 7.11 10.86
N ALA A 30 -10.19 5.99 10.65
CA ALA A 30 -10.44 4.75 11.35
C ALA A 30 -10.14 4.89 12.86
N LEU A 31 -8.97 5.44 13.24
CA LEU A 31 -8.60 5.60 14.64
C LEU A 31 -9.51 6.59 15.37
N ALA A 32 -9.96 7.66 14.71
CA ALA A 32 -10.74 8.73 15.34
C ALA A 32 -12.07 8.25 15.93
N ARG A 33 -12.57 7.08 15.50
CA ARG A 33 -13.82 6.46 15.95
C ARG A 33 -13.62 5.48 17.11
N HIS A 34 -12.39 5.18 17.49
CA HIS A 34 -12.05 4.24 18.55
C HIS A 34 -11.25 4.92 19.66
N SER A 35 -11.49 4.51 20.91
CA SER A 35 -10.53 4.79 21.98
C SER A 35 -9.25 4.00 21.71
N GLY A 36 -8.07 4.61 21.88
CA GLY A 36 -6.81 3.92 21.66
C GLY A 36 -5.67 4.89 21.35
N PHE A 37 -4.62 4.36 20.73
CA PHE A 37 -3.45 5.17 20.39
C PHE A 37 -2.80 4.71 19.08
N TRP A 38 -2.07 5.63 18.46
CA TRP A 38 -1.24 5.38 17.29
C TRP A 38 0.23 5.26 17.68
N PHE A 39 0.82 4.09 17.45
CA PHE A 39 2.24 3.81 17.68
C PHE A 39 3.07 3.83 16.38
N GLY A 40 4.29 4.38 16.43
CA GLY A 40 5.26 4.28 15.32
C GLY A 40 6.40 5.30 15.38
N TRP A 41 7.08 5.53 14.26
CA TRP A 41 8.17 6.51 14.18
C TRP A 41 7.67 7.96 14.19
N ASN A 42 8.28 8.83 14.98
CA ASN A 42 7.99 10.28 15.01
C ASN A 42 8.51 11.03 13.77
N GLY A 43 9.46 10.41 13.05
CA GLY A 43 10.12 11.03 11.92
C GLY A 43 11.46 11.67 12.12
N GLN A 44 11.92 11.70 13.35
CA GLN A 44 13.22 12.24 13.71
C GLN A 44 14.25 11.13 13.65
N VAL A 45 15.45 11.51 13.21
CA VAL A 45 16.62 10.65 13.26
C VAL A 45 17.49 11.18 14.40
N GLU A 46 17.68 10.35 15.44
CA GLU A 46 18.37 10.72 16.67
C GLU A 46 19.43 9.67 16.99
N ASP A 47 20.61 10.08 17.48
CA ASP A 47 21.73 9.15 17.71
C ASP A 47 21.50 8.19 18.90
N ASN A 48 20.50 8.46 19.74
CA ASN A 48 20.23 7.68 20.94
C ASN A 48 19.41 6.41 20.64
N GLU A 49 20.06 5.25 20.74
CA GLU A 49 19.43 3.93 20.56
C GLU A 49 18.36 3.61 21.62
N ASP A 50 18.51 4.15 22.84
CA ASP A 50 17.67 3.87 24.03
C ASP A 50 16.61 4.94 24.29
N SER A 51 16.16 5.65 23.26
CA SER A 51 15.13 6.68 23.41
C SER A 51 13.79 6.07 23.83
N ASP A 52 13.29 6.48 25.01
CA ASP A 52 11.98 6.06 25.50
C ASP A 52 10.84 6.53 24.57
N PRO A 53 9.73 5.78 24.46
CA PRO A 53 8.57 6.20 23.70
C PRO A 53 7.98 7.50 24.24
N VAL A 54 7.80 8.48 23.36
CA VAL A 54 7.15 9.74 23.67
C VAL A 54 5.65 9.59 23.46
N MET A 55 4.88 9.68 24.54
CA MET A 55 3.42 9.71 24.47
C MET A 55 2.94 11.17 24.37
N SER A 56 2.12 11.46 23.38
CA SER A 56 1.46 12.75 23.20
C SER A 56 -0.05 12.56 23.12
N ARG A 57 -0.80 13.58 23.57
CA ARG A 57 -2.26 13.58 23.54
C ARG A 57 -2.76 14.87 22.92
N ASP A 58 -3.54 14.73 21.86
CA ASP A 58 -4.26 15.82 21.21
C ASP A 58 -5.76 15.52 21.27
N GLY A 59 -6.46 16.24 22.15
CA GLY A 59 -7.87 15.99 22.46
C GLY A 59 -8.13 14.54 22.92
N SER A 60 -8.97 13.82 22.16
CA SER A 60 -9.30 12.41 22.39
C SER A 60 -8.28 11.43 21.83
N HIS A 61 -7.28 11.90 21.09
CA HIS A 61 -6.35 11.04 20.38
C HIS A 61 -5.00 10.97 21.10
N THR A 62 -4.42 9.77 21.14
CA THR A 62 -3.11 9.52 21.74
C THR A 62 -2.16 9.00 20.67
N THR A 63 -0.96 9.57 20.60
CA THR A 63 0.16 9.00 19.85
C THR A 63 1.23 8.53 20.80
N VAL A 64 1.94 7.49 20.39
CA VAL A 64 3.13 7.00 21.08
C VAL A 64 4.22 6.83 20.03
N THR A 65 5.26 7.64 20.10
CA THR A 65 6.25 7.69 19.02
C THR A 65 7.66 7.46 19.52
N ILE A 66 8.46 6.80 18.70
CA ILE A 66 9.89 6.57 18.94
C ILE A 66 10.71 7.15 17.78
N PRO A 67 11.90 7.70 18.01
CA PRO A 67 12.82 8.06 16.95
C PRO A 67 13.52 6.83 16.37
N LEU A 68 14.07 6.97 15.17
CA LEU A 68 15.00 6.00 14.59
C LEU A 68 16.43 6.52 14.74
N THR A 69 17.40 5.63 14.88
CA THR A 69 18.80 6.03 14.71
C THR A 69 19.17 6.21 13.24
N ALA A 70 20.31 6.83 12.95
CA ALA A 70 20.79 6.94 11.58
C ALA A 70 20.96 5.56 10.92
N ALA A 71 21.45 4.57 11.68
CA ALA A 71 21.58 3.19 11.20
C ALA A 71 20.21 2.53 10.95
N ASP A 72 19.25 2.71 11.86
CA ASP A 72 17.89 2.19 11.68
C ASP A 72 17.21 2.86 10.47
N TYR A 73 17.34 4.18 10.30
CA TYR A 73 16.80 4.89 9.15
C TYR A 73 17.43 4.40 7.83
N ASN A 74 18.75 4.24 7.78
CA ASN A 74 19.44 3.83 6.56
C ASN A 74 19.17 2.38 6.19
N ASP A 75 19.29 1.42 7.12
CA ASP A 75 19.25 0.00 6.75
C ASP A 75 17.86 -0.63 6.90
N PHE A 76 17.00 -0.13 7.79
CA PHE A 76 15.60 -0.60 7.89
C PHE A 76 14.67 0.17 6.95
N TYR A 77 14.68 1.51 6.97
CA TYR A 77 13.74 2.31 6.17
C TYR A 77 14.21 2.48 4.73
N LEU A 78 15.39 3.07 4.49
CA LEU A 78 15.90 3.21 3.12
C LEU A 78 16.33 1.85 2.52
N GLY A 79 17.00 1.01 3.31
CA GLY A 79 17.52 -0.30 2.92
C GLY A 79 16.44 -1.35 2.70
N TYR A 80 16.19 -2.22 3.68
CA TYR A 80 15.32 -3.39 3.45
C TYR A 80 13.91 -3.01 2.98
N SER A 81 13.30 -1.99 3.61
CA SER A 81 11.93 -1.61 3.27
C SER A 81 11.83 -1.02 1.86
N ASN A 82 12.68 -0.06 1.50
CA ASN A 82 12.51 0.72 0.26
C ASN A 82 13.45 0.31 -0.89
N SER A 83 14.55 -0.39 -0.62
CA SER A 83 15.46 -0.94 -1.64
C SER A 83 15.28 -2.45 -1.87
N VAL A 84 14.53 -3.18 -1.03
CA VAL A 84 14.23 -4.61 -1.24
C VAL A 84 12.73 -4.85 -1.35
N LEU A 85 11.96 -4.61 -0.29
CA LEU A 85 10.54 -4.96 -0.26
C LEU A 85 9.71 -4.13 -1.26
N TRP A 86 9.87 -2.80 -1.27
CA TRP A 86 9.14 -1.93 -2.20
C TRP A 86 9.31 -2.35 -3.67
N PRO A 87 10.53 -2.47 -4.24
CA PRO A 87 10.68 -2.86 -5.63
C PRO A 87 10.11 -4.26 -5.91
N VAL A 88 10.38 -5.26 -5.06
CA VAL A 88 9.88 -6.63 -5.30
C VAL A 88 8.35 -6.69 -5.29
N PHE A 89 7.69 -6.07 -4.31
CA PHE A 89 6.23 -6.08 -4.22
C PHE A 89 5.55 -5.31 -5.37
N HIS A 90 6.27 -4.38 -6.02
CA HIS A 90 5.80 -3.67 -7.22
C HIS A 90 6.32 -4.29 -8.53
N ASN A 91 6.77 -5.55 -8.51
CA ASN A 91 7.28 -6.29 -9.68
C ASN A 91 8.48 -5.64 -10.37
N ARG A 92 9.35 -4.97 -9.61
CA ARG A 92 10.59 -4.33 -10.06
C ARG A 92 11.82 -5.02 -9.48
N LEU A 93 11.93 -6.33 -9.72
CA LEU A 93 13.09 -7.13 -9.29
C LEU A 93 14.42 -6.55 -9.80
N ASP A 94 14.40 -5.89 -10.96
CA ASP A 94 15.53 -5.18 -11.56
C ASP A 94 16.08 -4.04 -10.70
N LEU A 95 15.30 -3.52 -9.76
CA LEU A 95 15.69 -2.44 -8.85
C LEU A 95 15.97 -2.92 -7.41
N ALA A 96 15.80 -4.21 -7.12
CA ALA A 96 15.92 -4.73 -5.76
C ALA A 96 17.40 -5.00 -5.38
N GLN A 97 17.80 -4.54 -4.20
CA GLN A 97 19.18 -4.65 -3.69
C GLN A 97 19.33 -5.78 -2.66
N PHE A 98 19.40 -7.04 -3.12
CA PHE A 98 19.41 -8.21 -2.23
C PHE A 98 20.72 -8.41 -1.43
N GLU A 99 21.86 -7.99 -1.96
CA GLU A 99 23.18 -8.31 -1.39
C GLU A 99 23.63 -7.37 -0.26
N ALA A 100 22.82 -6.38 0.09
CA ALA A 100 23.22 -5.29 0.98
C ALA A 100 23.10 -5.61 2.49
N GLY A 101 22.68 -6.82 2.87
CA GLY A 101 22.69 -7.26 4.28
C GLY A 101 21.68 -6.58 5.21
N TYR A 102 20.71 -5.83 4.66
CA TYR A 102 19.76 -5.02 5.42
C TYR A 102 18.79 -5.79 6.33
N TYR A 103 18.55 -7.07 6.04
CA TYR A 103 17.51 -7.86 6.73
C TYR A 103 17.70 -7.92 8.26
N SER A 104 18.95 -8.04 8.71
CA SER A 104 19.25 -8.12 10.14
C SER A 104 18.77 -6.86 10.89
N ARG A 105 19.03 -5.67 10.34
CA ARG A 105 18.55 -4.41 10.90
C ARG A 105 17.04 -4.28 10.80
N TYR A 106 16.44 -4.73 9.71
CA TYR A 106 14.99 -4.73 9.53
C TYR A 106 14.25 -5.47 10.65
N VAL A 107 14.76 -6.65 11.04
CA VAL A 107 14.25 -7.43 12.17
C VAL A 107 14.56 -6.74 13.51
N THR A 108 15.75 -6.17 13.68
CA THR A 108 16.14 -5.46 14.91
C THR A 108 15.21 -4.27 15.21
N VAL A 109 14.87 -3.47 14.22
CA VAL A 109 13.91 -2.36 14.41
C VAL A 109 12.52 -2.87 14.78
N ASN A 110 12.04 -3.95 14.15
CA ASN A 110 10.77 -4.56 14.52
C ASN A 110 10.77 -5.13 15.96
N LYS A 111 11.90 -5.69 16.43
CA LYS A 111 12.08 -6.10 17.83
C LYS A 111 12.02 -4.91 18.79
N LYS A 112 12.70 -3.81 18.45
CA LYS A 112 12.64 -2.56 19.22
C LYS A 112 11.20 -2.03 19.32
N PHE A 113 10.48 -2.00 18.20
CA PHE A 113 9.07 -1.60 18.17
C PHE A 113 8.21 -2.50 19.06
N ALA A 114 8.38 -3.83 18.98
CA ALA A 114 7.66 -4.77 19.84
C ALA A 114 7.97 -4.58 21.34
N ALA A 115 9.24 -4.37 21.69
CA ALA A 115 9.69 -4.20 23.07
C ALA A 115 9.10 -2.94 23.72
N HIS A 116 8.96 -1.85 22.96
CA HIS A 116 8.32 -0.62 23.44
C HIS A 116 6.79 -0.68 23.43
N LEU A 117 6.20 -1.41 22.48
CA LEU A 117 4.74 -1.51 22.36
C LEU A 117 4.14 -2.50 23.38
N ALA A 118 4.81 -3.63 23.65
CA ALA A 118 4.28 -4.70 24.51
C ALA A 118 3.86 -4.21 25.91
N PRO A 119 4.61 -3.36 26.63
CA PRO A 119 4.20 -2.85 27.94
C PRO A 119 2.96 -1.95 27.93
N LEU A 120 2.57 -1.42 26.77
CA LEU A 120 1.45 -0.50 26.61
C LEU A 120 0.13 -1.20 26.24
N ILE A 121 0.22 -2.47 25.85
CA ILE A 121 -0.91 -3.28 25.41
C ILE A 121 -1.69 -3.80 26.63
N GLU A 122 -2.99 -3.58 26.63
CA GLU A 122 -3.92 -4.13 27.62
C GLU A 122 -4.57 -5.42 27.10
N PRO A 123 -5.01 -6.35 27.98
CA PRO A 123 -5.55 -7.65 27.56
C PRO A 123 -6.76 -7.61 26.61
N ALA A 124 -7.52 -6.51 26.63
CA ALA A 124 -8.71 -6.35 25.80
C ALA A 124 -8.43 -5.63 24.46
N ASP A 125 -7.21 -5.14 24.23
CA ASP A 125 -6.87 -4.36 23.04
C ASP A 125 -6.95 -5.17 21.75
N VAL A 126 -7.23 -4.48 20.66
CA VAL A 126 -7.14 -4.99 19.29
C VAL A 126 -6.00 -4.26 18.60
N ILE A 127 -5.03 -5.00 18.08
CA ILE A 127 -3.81 -4.44 17.48
C ILE A 127 -3.95 -4.50 15.96
N TRP A 128 -3.79 -3.35 15.30
CA TRP A 128 -3.86 -3.23 13.85
C TRP A 128 -2.56 -2.63 13.31
N ILE A 129 -1.77 -3.48 12.64
CA ILE A 129 -0.46 -3.14 12.08
C ILE A 129 -0.59 -2.84 10.59
N HIS A 130 0.08 -1.79 10.13
CA HIS A 130 0.03 -1.31 8.76
C HIS A 130 1.39 -1.39 8.06
N ASP A 131 1.33 -1.99 6.87
CA ASP A 131 2.29 -1.90 5.78
C ASP A 131 3.60 -2.67 5.91
N TYR A 132 4.29 -2.81 4.77
CA TYR A 132 5.43 -3.70 4.53
C TYR A 132 6.66 -3.49 5.43
N HIS A 133 6.76 -2.34 6.10
CA HIS A 133 7.83 -2.07 7.06
C HIS A 133 7.75 -3.00 8.29
N LEU A 134 6.57 -3.53 8.59
CA LEU A 134 6.27 -4.16 9.88
C LEU A 134 5.88 -5.65 9.76
N PHE A 135 6.30 -6.36 8.70
CA PHE A 135 5.99 -7.79 8.57
C PHE A 135 6.37 -8.61 9.84
N PRO A 136 7.55 -8.43 10.46
CA PRO A 136 7.95 -9.18 11.64
C PRO A 136 7.20 -8.82 12.93
N LEU A 137 6.52 -7.68 12.99
CA LEU A 137 6.06 -7.10 14.26
C LEU A 137 5.12 -8.02 15.05
N ALA A 138 4.14 -8.68 14.41
CA ALA A 138 3.29 -9.64 15.12
C ALA A 138 4.08 -10.80 15.72
N LEU A 139 5.04 -11.35 14.97
CA LEU A 139 5.88 -12.45 15.44
C LEU A 139 6.69 -12.03 16.67
N GLU A 140 7.25 -10.82 16.68
CA GLU A 140 7.97 -10.29 17.84
C GLU A 140 7.03 -10.03 19.02
N LEU A 141 5.84 -9.45 18.81
CA LEU A 141 4.82 -9.28 19.87
C LEU A 141 4.39 -10.63 20.48
N ARG A 142 4.25 -11.68 19.67
CA ARG A 142 3.95 -13.03 20.18
C ARG A 142 5.07 -13.56 21.09
N LYS A 143 6.34 -13.24 20.83
CA LYS A 143 7.46 -13.61 21.72
C LYS A 143 7.41 -12.89 23.07
N HIS A 144 6.82 -11.71 23.11
CA HIS A 144 6.52 -10.97 24.35
C HIS A 144 5.26 -11.48 25.08
N GLY A 145 4.63 -12.57 24.62
CA GLY A 145 3.45 -13.14 25.26
C GLY A 145 2.15 -12.42 24.95
N ILE A 146 2.12 -11.52 23.97
CA ILE A 146 0.91 -10.83 23.54
C ILE A 146 -0.02 -11.83 22.84
N GLU A 147 -1.20 -12.06 23.41
CA GLU A 147 -2.24 -12.96 22.87
C GLU A 147 -3.42 -12.22 22.22
N ASN A 148 -3.41 -10.88 22.26
CA ASN A 148 -4.43 -10.02 21.66
C ASN A 148 -4.69 -10.35 20.16
N PRO A 149 -5.88 -10.03 19.63
CA PRO A 149 -6.09 -10.02 18.19
C PRO A 149 -5.09 -9.08 17.50
N ILE A 150 -4.31 -9.59 16.55
CA ILE A 150 -3.36 -8.82 15.74
C ILE A 150 -3.71 -8.94 14.26
N GLY A 151 -4.13 -7.83 13.66
CA GLY A 151 -4.37 -7.72 12.23
C GLY A 151 -3.22 -7.02 11.52
N PHE A 152 -3.02 -7.37 10.25
CA PHE A 152 -2.12 -6.69 9.34
C PHE A 152 -2.89 -6.17 8.14
N PHE A 153 -2.61 -4.94 7.69
CA PHE A 153 -3.10 -4.45 6.41
C PHE A 153 -1.95 -3.98 5.53
N LEU A 154 -1.82 -4.58 4.35
CA LEU A 154 -0.79 -4.22 3.37
C LEU A 154 -1.35 -3.22 2.37
N HIS A 155 -0.71 -2.04 2.27
CA HIS A 155 -1.22 -0.97 1.42
C HIS A 155 -0.66 -1.01 0.00
N ILE A 156 0.52 -1.58 -0.17
CA ILE A 156 1.19 -1.82 -1.45
C ILE A 156 0.64 -3.11 -2.12
N PRO A 157 0.84 -3.33 -3.43
CA PRO A 157 0.34 -4.53 -4.09
C PRO A 157 1.13 -5.76 -3.64
N VAL A 158 0.58 -6.95 -3.86
CA VAL A 158 1.31 -8.22 -3.68
C VAL A 158 1.70 -8.75 -5.06
N GLY A 159 3.00 -8.74 -5.35
CA GLY A 159 3.55 -9.34 -6.57
C GLY A 159 3.27 -10.85 -6.68
N PRO A 160 3.43 -11.46 -7.86
CA PRO A 160 3.26 -12.90 -8.00
C PRO A 160 4.27 -13.64 -7.12
N ALA A 161 3.90 -14.81 -6.62
CA ALA A 161 4.72 -15.58 -5.68
C ALA A 161 6.18 -15.77 -6.16
N GLN A 162 6.39 -15.98 -7.46
CA GLN A 162 7.72 -16.13 -8.06
C GLN A 162 8.62 -14.90 -7.84
N ALA A 163 8.05 -13.69 -7.87
CA ALA A 163 8.79 -12.47 -7.59
C ALA A 163 9.14 -12.36 -6.10
N LEU A 164 8.19 -12.69 -5.22
CA LEU A 164 8.42 -12.64 -3.78
C LEU A 164 9.44 -13.68 -3.30
N ILE A 165 9.49 -14.86 -3.93
CA ILE A 165 10.47 -15.93 -3.62
C ILE A 165 11.90 -15.52 -3.99
N ALA A 166 12.09 -14.52 -4.87
CA ALA A 166 13.42 -13.99 -5.16
C ALA A 166 14.05 -13.26 -3.95
N ILE A 167 13.26 -12.85 -2.97
CA ILE A 167 13.78 -12.29 -1.71
C ILE A 167 14.51 -13.41 -0.96
N PRO A 168 15.80 -13.26 -0.61
CA PRO A 168 16.55 -14.31 0.08
C PRO A 168 15.86 -14.81 1.35
N GLU A 169 15.25 -13.91 2.13
CA GLU A 169 14.53 -14.22 3.38
C GLU A 169 13.02 -14.41 3.21
N HIS A 170 12.56 -14.81 2.01
CA HIS A 170 11.14 -15.00 1.72
C HIS A 170 10.44 -15.96 2.69
N ARG A 171 11.14 -17.00 3.18
CA ARG A 171 10.60 -17.95 4.16
C ARG A 171 10.38 -17.31 5.53
N GLU A 172 11.31 -16.46 5.95
CA GLU A 172 11.22 -15.72 7.20
C GLU A 172 10.09 -14.70 7.14
N ILE A 173 9.93 -13.99 6.02
CA ILE A 173 8.80 -13.09 5.78
C ILE A 173 7.47 -13.86 5.84
N ALA A 174 7.37 -14.99 5.14
CA ALA A 174 6.17 -15.82 5.15
C ALA A 174 5.84 -16.35 6.57
N ARG A 175 6.86 -16.71 7.36
CA ARG A 175 6.71 -17.11 8.77
C ARG A 175 6.27 -15.93 9.66
N ALA A 176 6.79 -14.73 9.41
CA ALA A 176 6.36 -13.53 10.13
C ALA A 176 4.89 -13.20 9.84
N LEU A 177 4.49 -13.28 8.57
CA LEU A 177 3.11 -13.05 8.15
C LEU A 177 2.13 -14.08 8.75
N SER A 178 2.56 -15.33 8.98
CA SER A 178 1.68 -16.34 9.62
C SER A 178 1.44 -16.10 11.12
N ALA A 179 2.10 -15.11 11.74
CA ALA A 179 1.87 -14.75 13.14
C ALA A 179 0.60 -13.90 13.35
N TYR A 180 0.11 -13.25 12.30
CA TYR A 180 -1.12 -12.44 12.30
C TYR A 180 -2.39 -13.30 12.32
N ASP A 181 -3.48 -12.74 12.85
CA ASP A 181 -4.80 -13.40 12.90
C ASP A 181 -5.61 -13.13 11.64
N LEU A 182 -5.48 -11.92 11.10
CA LEU A 182 -6.08 -11.46 9.85
C LEU A 182 -5.05 -10.67 9.05
N ILE A 183 -4.89 -11.00 7.77
CA ILE A 183 -4.19 -10.16 6.80
C ILE A 183 -5.22 -9.58 5.84
N GLY A 184 -5.29 -8.25 5.77
CA GLY A 184 -6.08 -7.51 4.80
C GLY A 184 -5.20 -6.98 3.67
N LEU A 185 -5.75 -7.05 2.46
CA LEU A 185 -5.11 -6.65 1.23
C LEU A 185 -6.04 -5.77 0.41
N GLN A 186 -5.49 -5.04 -0.55
CA GLN A 186 -6.24 -4.07 -1.36
C GLN A 186 -7.17 -4.73 -2.38
N THR A 187 -6.72 -5.81 -3.02
CA THR A 187 -7.43 -6.41 -4.16
C THR A 187 -7.57 -7.92 -4.03
N HIS A 188 -8.50 -8.51 -4.81
CA HIS A 188 -8.63 -9.96 -4.87
C HIS A 188 -7.41 -10.61 -5.54
N ARG A 189 -6.76 -9.90 -6.48
CA ARG A 189 -5.47 -10.30 -7.03
C ARG A 189 -4.41 -10.46 -5.94
N ASP A 190 -4.30 -9.48 -5.06
CA ASP A 190 -3.31 -9.52 -3.98
C ASP A 190 -3.57 -10.69 -3.03
N VAL A 191 -4.84 -10.97 -2.72
CA VAL A 191 -5.23 -12.14 -1.90
C VAL A 191 -4.75 -13.45 -2.51
N ARG A 192 -5.01 -13.65 -3.82
CA ARG A 192 -4.55 -14.86 -4.52
C ARG A 192 -3.02 -14.97 -4.49
N ASN A 193 -2.33 -13.88 -4.83
CA ASN A 193 -0.87 -13.86 -4.86
C ASN A 193 -0.25 -14.14 -3.47
N LEU A 194 -0.84 -13.63 -2.40
CA LEU A 194 -0.33 -13.90 -1.04
C LEU A 194 -0.55 -15.36 -0.63
N ILE A 195 -1.71 -15.94 -0.96
CA ILE A 195 -1.98 -17.35 -0.70
C ILE A 195 -0.95 -18.22 -1.43
N ASP A 196 -0.72 -17.96 -2.72
CA ASP A 196 0.27 -18.69 -3.53
C ASP A 196 1.69 -18.54 -2.94
N PHE A 197 2.04 -17.35 -2.47
CA PHE A 197 3.34 -17.09 -1.82
C PHE A 197 3.51 -17.91 -0.53
N LEU A 198 2.48 -17.97 0.32
CA LEU A 198 2.51 -18.76 1.55
C LEU A 198 2.57 -20.27 1.27
N GLN A 199 1.85 -20.74 0.25
CA GLN A 199 1.90 -22.14 -0.21
C GLN A 199 3.32 -22.52 -0.65
N GLN A 200 3.97 -21.69 -1.46
CA GLN A 200 5.29 -22.00 -2.00
C GLN A 200 6.44 -21.79 -0.99
N SER A 201 6.35 -20.77 -0.13
CA SER A 201 7.44 -20.41 0.79
C SER A 201 7.48 -21.27 2.06
N VAL A 202 6.31 -21.59 2.62
CA VAL A 202 6.20 -22.27 3.93
C VAL A 202 5.22 -23.44 3.93
N TYR A 203 4.91 -23.99 2.75
CA TYR A 203 3.97 -25.10 2.59
C TYR A 203 2.59 -24.79 3.20
N GLY A 204 2.15 -23.54 3.08
CA GLY A 204 0.81 -23.12 3.48
C GLY A 204 -0.27 -23.95 2.78
N SER A 205 -1.43 -24.07 3.41
CA SER A 205 -2.57 -24.79 2.83
C SER A 205 -3.88 -24.05 3.07
N LEU A 206 -4.74 -23.99 2.05
CA LEU A 206 -6.10 -23.48 2.17
C LEU A 206 -6.98 -24.56 2.79
N LEU A 207 -7.58 -24.25 3.93
CA LEU A 207 -8.47 -25.15 4.67
C LEU A 207 -9.90 -25.07 4.11
N PRO A 208 -10.74 -26.10 4.32
CA PRO A 208 -12.16 -26.05 3.93
C PRO A 208 -12.96 -24.91 4.58
N SER A 209 -12.46 -24.35 5.69
CA SER A 209 -13.04 -23.19 6.36
C SER A 209 -12.78 -21.86 5.63
N GLY A 210 -11.97 -21.86 4.57
CA GLY A 210 -11.48 -20.66 3.89
C GLY A 210 -10.25 -20.02 4.55
N ARG A 211 -9.78 -20.57 5.67
CA ARG A 211 -8.57 -20.08 6.38
C ARG A 211 -7.30 -20.65 5.76
N ILE A 212 -6.18 -19.96 5.97
CA ILE A 212 -4.86 -20.45 5.58
C ILE A 212 -4.19 -21.05 6.82
N ARG A 213 -3.71 -22.29 6.71
CA ARG A 213 -2.76 -22.86 7.67
C ARG A 213 -1.36 -22.65 7.13
N ALA A 214 -0.51 -21.97 7.88
CA ALA A 214 0.89 -21.73 7.53
C ALA A 214 1.75 -21.86 8.80
N CYS A 215 2.84 -22.63 8.71
CA CYS A 215 3.60 -23.06 9.90
C CYS A 215 2.66 -23.69 10.95
N ASP A 216 2.77 -23.26 12.22
CA ASP A 216 1.94 -23.75 13.34
C ASP A 216 0.70 -22.88 13.61
N SER A 217 0.35 -21.99 12.68
CA SER A 217 -0.72 -21.01 12.82
C SER A 217 -1.80 -21.18 11.75
N GLU A 218 -2.99 -20.71 12.08
CA GLU A 218 -4.06 -20.50 11.11
C GLU A 218 -4.45 -19.01 11.12
N LEU A 219 -4.58 -18.43 9.93
CA LEU A 219 -4.91 -17.03 9.72
C LEU A 219 -6.02 -16.87 8.69
N ASP A 220 -6.73 -15.75 8.79
CA ASP A 220 -7.67 -15.29 7.77
C ASP A 220 -6.95 -14.33 6.80
N ILE A 221 -7.26 -14.39 5.50
CA ILE A 221 -6.76 -13.43 4.49
C ILE A 221 -7.97 -12.88 3.74
N GLY A 222 -8.08 -11.55 3.61
CA GLY A 222 -9.24 -10.91 2.99
C GLY A 222 -8.90 -9.68 2.15
N CYS A 223 -9.82 -9.32 1.25
CA CYS A 223 -9.77 -8.12 0.43
C CYS A 223 -10.58 -7.00 1.11
N PHE A 224 -9.93 -5.88 1.43
CA PHE A 224 -10.55 -4.70 2.02
C PHE A 224 -9.98 -3.46 1.30
N PRO A 225 -10.51 -3.09 0.13
CA PRO A 225 -9.98 -1.97 -0.64
C PRO A 225 -10.13 -0.67 0.14
N VAL A 226 -9.02 0.04 0.37
CA VAL A 226 -9.06 1.31 1.10
C VAL A 226 -9.79 2.40 0.31
N GLY A 227 -10.65 3.15 1.01
CA GLY A 227 -11.46 4.24 0.47
C GLY A 227 -10.94 5.64 0.80
N ILE A 228 -11.72 6.64 0.41
CA ILE A 228 -11.57 8.03 0.84
C ILE A 228 -12.88 8.51 1.47
N ASP A 229 -12.85 9.53 2.32
CA ASP A 229 -14.08 10.27 2.61
C ASP A 229 -14.44 11.11 1.37
N SER A 230 -15.48 10.69 0.66
CA SER A 230 -15.94 11.38 -0.56
C SER A 230 -16.48 12.79 -0.29
N ASN A 231 -16.99 13.06 0.93
CA ASN A 231 -17.57 14.36 1.26
C ASN A 231 -16.50 15.46 1.35
N ASP A 232 -15.28 15.10 1.76
CA ASP A 232 -14.12 16.00 1.76
C ASP A 232 -13.84 16.58 0.37
N PHE A 233 -14.25 15.87 -0.68
CA PHE A 233 -13.97 16.22 -2.07
C PHE A 233 -15.19 16.82 -2.81
N ALA A 234 -16.41 16.75 -2.26
CA ALA A 234 -17.64 17.17 -2.94
C ALA A 234 -17.89 18.69 -3.05
N THR A 235 -17.53 19.50 -2.05
CA THR A 235 -18.01 20.90 -1.87
C THR A 235 -17.18 22.05 -2.49
N SER A 236 -17.08 22.26 -3.82
CA SER A 236 -15.96 23.11 -4.38
C SER A 236 -16.30 24.59 -4.36
N THR A 237 -15.30 25.43 -4.12
CA THR A 237 -15.43 26.89 -4.25
C THR A 237 -15.22 27.36 -5.69
N VAL A 238 -14.86 26.45 -6.60
CA VAL A 238 -14.58 26.75 -8.00
C VAL A 238 -15.64 26.06 -8.86
N GLU A 239 -16.56 26.83 -9.42
CA GLU A 239 -17.28 26.39 -10.60
C GLU A 239 -16.27 26.29 -11.74
N ARG A 240 -16.28 25.19 -12.50
CA ARG A 240 -15.44 25.08 -13.69
C ARG A 240 -15.89 26.21 -14.61
N ASP A 241 -15.04 27.22 -14.77
CA ASP A 241 -15.33 28.39 -15.60
C ASP A 241 -15.56 27.89 -17.03
N SER A 242 -16.84 27.67 -17.36
CA SER A 242 -17.26 26.93 -18.55
C SER A 242 -17.03 27.72 -19.84
N GLU A 243 -16.64 29.00 -19.71
CA GLU A 243 -16.57 29.95 -20.81
C GLU A 243 -15.17 30.52 -21.11
N SER A 244 -14.12 30.28 -20.31
CA SER A 244 -12.88 31.11 -20.39
C SER A 244 -11.55 30.42 -20.74
N SER A 245 -11.46 29.09 -20.79
CA SER A 245 -10.21 28.40 -21.18
C SER A 245 -10.41 27.48 -22.37
N GLU A 246 -9.99 27.93 -23.56
CA GLU A 246 -9.87 27.08 -24.77
C GLU A 246 -8.95 25.86 -24.56
N THR A 247 -8.15 25.86 -23.48
CA THR A 247 -7.20 24.78 -23.14
C THR A 247 -7.81 23.80 -22.13
N SER A 248 -7.93 22.53 -22.51
CA SER A 248 -8.27 21.42 -21.63
C SER A 248 -7.07 20.96 -20.80
N ARG A 249 -7.23 20.88 -19.48
CA ARG A 249 -6.19 20.40 -18.57
C ARG A 249 -6.25 18.88 -18.37
N ILE A 250 -5.12 18.22 -18.56
CA ILE A 250 -4.86 16.84 -18.14
C ILE A 250 -4.03 16.91 -16.85
N ILE A 251 -4.45 16.18 -15.82
CA ILE A 251 -3.79 16.18 -14.52
C ILE A 251 -3.16 14.82 -14.21
N GLY A 252 -1.91 14.84 -13.77
CA GLY A 252 -1.24 13.71 -13.15
C GLY A 252 -0.72 14.11 -11.78
N ILE A 253 -1.02 13.33 -10.74
CA ILE A 253 -0.59 13.59 -9.37
C ILE A 253 -0.05 12.30 -8.80
N ASP A 254 1.27 12.22 -8.72
CA ASP A 254 1.97 11.01 -8.37
C ASP A 254 3.22 11.40 -7.60
N ARG A 255 3.53 10.73 -6.48
CA ARG A 255 4.87 10.87 -5.88
C ARG A 255 5.92 10.51 -6.93
N LEU A 256 7.07 11.17 -6.90
CA LEU A 256 8.17 10.85 -7.81
C LEU A 256 8.74 9.46 -7.51
N ASP A 257 8.15 8.42 -8.09
CA ASP A 257 8.42 7.02 -7.76
C ASP A 257 8.35 6.16 -9.04
N TYR A 258 9.30 5.25 -9.20
CA TYR A 258 9.44 4.41 -10.40
C TYR A 258 8.27 3.45 -10.64
N THR A 259 7.39 3.27 -9.65
CA THR A 259 6.16 2.51 -9.77
C THR A 259 5.06 3.26 -10.54
N LYS A 260 5.17 4.59 -10.66
CA LYS A 260 4.11 5.46 -11.17
C LYS A 260 4.07 5.60 -12.69
N GLY A 261 5.00 5.00 -13.40
CA GLY A 261 4.99 4.97 -14.87
C GLY A 261 5.08 6.37 -15.51
N LEU A 262 5.66 7.34 -14.80
CA LEU A 262 5.74 8.73 -15.26
C LEU A 262 6.50 8.88 -16.58
N PRO A 263 7.64 8.17 -16.81
CA PRO A 263 8.32 8.23 -18.10
C PRO A 263 7.45 7.68 -19.24
N GLN A 264 6.68 6.61 -19.00
CA GLN A 264 5.74 6.05 -19.97
C GLN A 264 4.63 7.06 -20.29
N LYS A 265 4.09 7.74 -19.27
CA LYS A 265 3.09 8.80 -19.41
C LYS A 265 3.61 9.96 -20.28
N PHE A 266 4.82 10.47 -20.01
CA PHE A 266 5.39 11.59 -20.77
C PHE A 266 5.67 11.18 -22.22
N ARG A 267 6.23 9.99 -22.46
CA ARG A 267 6.45 9.47 -23.82
C ARG A 267 5.13 9.29 -24.58
N ALA A 268 4.08 8.78 -23.93
CA ALA A 268 2.76 8.66 -24.53
C ALA A 268 2.16 10.04 -24.86
N PHE A 269 2.33 11.03 -23.97
CA PHE A 269 1.89 12.40 -24.25
C PHE A 269 2.62 13.03 -25.43
N GLY A 270 3.95 12.85 -25.51
CA GLY A 270 4.75 13.27 -26.66
C GLY A 270 4.24 12.66 -27.97
N GLN A 271 4.03 11.34 -28.00
CA GLN A 271 3.48 10.65 -29.17
C GLN A 271 2.06 11.13 -29.51
N PHE A 272 1.21 11.36 -28.52
CA PHE A 272 -0.13 11.91 -28.73
C PHE A 272 -0.08 13.26 -29.46
N LEU A 273 0.82 14.16 -29.07
CA LEU A 273 1.00 15.46 -29.75
C LEU A 273 1.54 15.31 -31.17
N GLU A 274 2.31 14.26 -31.47
CA GLU A 274 2.78 13.95 -32.82
C GLU A 274 1.64 13.49 -33.72
N GLU A 275 0.85 12.53 -33.25
CA GLU A 275 -0.21 11.88 -34.01
C GLU A 275 -1.46 12.75 -34.18
N PHE A 276 -1.76 13.61 -33.21
CA PHE A 276 -2.97 14.44 -33.20
C PHE A 276 -2.64 15.93 -33.10
N PRO A 277 -2.12 16.54 -34.17
CA PRO A 277 -1.73 17.95 -34.19
C PRO A 277 -2.88 18.92 -33.88
N GLU A 278 -4.14 18.52 -34.10
CA GLU A 278 -5.35 19.29 -33.79
C GLU A 278 -5.55 19.57 -32.29
N HIS A 279 -4.92 18.79 -31.41
CA HIS A 279 -4.96 19.00 -29.96
C HIS A 279 -3.83 19.89 -29.44
N ARG A 280 -2.83 20.20 -30.28
CA ARG A 280 -1.75 21.14 -29.89
C ARG A 280 -2.34 22.50 -29.57
N ARG A 281 -1.81 23.17 -28.55
CA ARG A 281 -2.31 24.45 -28.00
C ARG A 281 -3.73 24.39 -27.40
N ARG A 282 -4.41 23.24 -27.44
CA ARG A 282 -5.72 23.02 -26.82
C ARG A 282 -5.66 22.16 -25.58
N ILE A 283 -4.51 21.54 -25.30
CA ILE A 283 -4.32 20.71 -24.12
C ILE A 283 -3.03 21.05 -23.40
N VAL A 284 -3.02 20.85 -22.08
CA VAL A 284 -1.83 20.95 -21.23
C VAL A 284 -1.82 19.78 -20.25
N LEU A 285 -0.68 19.09 -20.14
CA LEU A 285 -0.43 18.13 -19.09
C LEU A 285 0.19 18.84 -17.88
N SER A 286 -0.51 18.86 -16.76
CA SER A 286 0.05 19.29 -15.48
C SER A 286 0.39 18.07 -14.63
N GLN A 287 1.68 17.82 -14.42
CA GLN A 287 2.16 16.70 -13.62
C GLN A 287 2.75 17.21 -12.31
N PHE A 288 2.06 16.96 -11.21
CA PHE A 288 2.57 17.14 -9.85
C PHE A 288 3.37 15.90 -9.45
N ALA A 289 4.62 16.11 -9.06
CA ALA A 289 5.55 15.07 -8.66
C ALA A 289 6.29 15.45 -7.37
N PRO A 290 5.64 15.43 -6.19
CA PRO A 290 6.32 15.79 -4.95
C PRO A 290 7.54 14.89 -4.68
N PRO A 291 8.62 15.46 -4.10
CA PRO A 291 9.84 14.72 -3.80
C PRO A 291 9.59 13.59 -2.79
N THR A 292 10.31 12.48 -2.95
CA THR A 292 10.29 11.34 -2.04
C THR A 292 11.61 10.59 -2.13
N ARG A 293 12.20 10.25 -0.97
CA ARG A 293 13.37 9.35 -0.86
C ARG A 293 14.54 9.72 -1.79
N GLU A 294 14.83 11.01 -1.92
CA GLU A 294 15.82 11.52 -2.89
C GLU A 294 17.24 10.99 -2.70
N SER A 295 17.58 10.47 -1.53
CA SER A 295 18.87 9.85 -1.25
C SER A 295 19.06 8.46 -1.86
N VAL A 296 18.01 7.87 -2.44
CA VAL A 296 18.07 6.55 -3.09
C VAL A 296 18.28 6.74 -4.59
N GLU A 297 19.33 6.12 -5.13
CA GLU A 297 19.79 6.26 -6.53
C GLU A 297 18.66 6.11 -7.56
N ALA A 298 17.83 5.06 -7.43
CA ALA A 298 16.70 4.82 -8.34
C ALA A 298 15.68 5.97 -8.40
N TYR A 299 15.58 6.81 -7.36
CA TYR A 299 14.71 8.00 -7.34
C TYR A 299 15.37 9.21 -8.02
N ALA A 300 16.70 9.33 -7.91
CA ALA A 300 17.46 10.36 -8.64
C ALA A 300 17.45 10.09 -10.16
N ASP A 301 17.55 8.83 -10.56
CA ASP A 301 17.54 8.44 -11.98
C ASP A 301 16.21 8.78 -12.66
N ILE A 302 15.08 8.40 -12.05
CA ILE A 302 13.76 8.73 -12.61
C ILE A 302 13.53 10.24 -12.63
N ARG A 303 14.06 10.99 -11.65
CA ARG A 303 13.99 12.46 -11.65
C ARG A 303 14.66 13.03 -12.89
N SER A 304 15.90 12.66 -13.12
CA SER A 304 16.71 13.12 -14.26
C SER A 304 16.05 12.75 -15.59
N GLU A 305 15.49 11.54 -15.69
CA GLU A 305 14.74 11.09 -16.87
C GLU A 305 13.50 11.96 -17.12
N LEU A 306 12.71 12.28 -16.10
CA LEU A 306 11.49 13.10 -16.24
C LEU A 306 11.80 14.56 -16.57
N GLU A 307 12.80 15.16 -15.92
CA GLU A 307 13.26 16.51 -16.23
C GLU A 307 13.72 16.59 -17.69
N SER A 308 14.50 15.60 -18.15
CA SER A 308 14.93 15.49 -19.55
C SER A 308 13.76 15.31 -20.52
N LEU A 309 12.82 14.40 -20.23
CA LEU A 309 11.65 14.14 -21.07
C LEU A 309 10.73 15.37 -21.17
N SER A 310 10.46 16.03 -20.05
CA SER A 310 9.64 17.25 -20.04
C SER A 310 10.29 18.37 -20.85
N GLY A 311 11.60 18.59 -20.68
CA GLY A 311 12.37 19.57 -21.45
C GLY A 311 12.37 19.26 -22.95
N ALA A 312 12.59 17.99 -23.34
CA ALA A 312 12.60 17.57 -24.74
C ALA A 312 11.22 17.75 -25.42
N ILE A 313 10.13 17.36 -24.74
CA ILE A 313 8.77 17.51 -25.27
C ILE A 313 8.38 18.99 -25.36
N ASN A 314 8.64 19.77 -24.31
CA ASN A 314 8.37 21.20 -24.31
C ASN A 314 9.20 21.94 -25.37
N GLY A 315 10.47 21.58 -25.56
CA GLY A 315 11.31 22.17 -26.60
C GLY A 315 10.88 21.81 -28.03
N ARG A 316 10.24 20.65 -28.23
CA ARG A 316 9.79 20.19 -29.54
C ARG A 316 8.42 20.75 -29.95
N PHE A 317 7.48 20.89 -29.01
CA PHE A 317 6.11 21.32 -29.32
C PHE A 317 5.70 22.66 -28.71
N GLY A 318 6.48 23.20 -27.77
CA GLY A 318 6.14 24.45 -27.10
C GLY A 318 6.19 25.64 -28.04
N GLU A 319 5.35 26.63 -27.72
CA GLU A 319 5.23 27.91 -28.42
C GLU A 319 5.36 29.04 -27.39
N LEU A 320 5.43 30.30 -27.85
CA LEU A 320 5.63 31.47 -26.97
C LEU A 320 4.61 31.56 -25.83
N ASP A 321 3.37 31.15 -26.09
CA ASP A 321 2.22 31.21 -25.19
C ASP A 321 1.72 29.83 -24.73
N TRP A 322 2.43 28.74 -25.08
CA TRP A 322 1.98 27.38 -24.76
C TRP A 322 3.14 26.46 -24.37
N VAL A 323 3.08 25.96 -23.14
CA VAL A 323 3.98 24.94 -22.60
C VAL A 323 3.21 23.63 -22.46
N PRO A 324 3.50 22.59 -23.27
CA PRO A 324 2.72 21.35 -23.29
C PRO A 324 2.69 20.59 -21.96
N ILE A 325 3.83 20.52 -21.26
CA ILE A 325 3.98 19.85 -19.96
C ILE A 325 4.39 20.85 -18.88
N ASN A 326 3.50 21.05 -17.92
CA ASN A 326 3.80 21.71 -16.65
C ASN A 326 4.26 20.66 -15.63
N TYR A 327 5.57 20.42 -15.55
CA TYR A 327 6.18 19.54 -14.56
C TYR A 327 6.45 20.29 -13.25
N ILE A 328 5.83 19.85 -12.15
CA ILE A 328 5.80 20.55 -10.87
C ILE A 328 6.36 19.64 -9.77
N HIS A 329 7.62 19.85 -9.41
CA HIS A 329 8.33 19.08 -8.38
C HIS A 329 8.19 19.71 -6.98
N ARG A 330 6.95 19.78 -6.48
CA ARG A 330 6.64 20.29 -5.13
C ARG A 330 5.35 19.67 -4.59
N PRO A 331 5.17 19.58 -3.26
CA PRO A 331 3.89 19.21 -2.69
C PRO A 331 2.83 20.26 -3.04
N ILE A 332 1.59 19.80 -3.18
CA ILE A 332 0.40 20.63 -3.32
C ILE A 332 -0.50 20.39 -2.11
N PRO A 333 -0.97 21.45 -1.43
CA PRO A 333 -1.89 21.30 -0.30
C PRO A 333 -3.16 20.55 -0.70
N ARG A 334 -3.66 19.68 0.16
CA ARG A 334 -4.84 18.84 -0.12
C ARG A 334 -6.08 19.66 -0.49
N ARG A 335 -6.27 20.84 0.11
CA ARG A 335 -7.38 21.74 -0.25
C ARG A 335 -7.32 22.21 -1.72
N GLU A 336 -6.11 22.42 -2.25
CA GLU A 336 -5.90 22.90 -3.63
C GLU A 336 -6.03 21.76 -4.64
N LEU A 337 -5.69 20.53 -4.25
CA LEU A 337 -5.87 19.33 -5.09
C LEU A 337 -7.29 19.21 -5.61
N ARG A 338 -8.26 19.53 -4.77
CA ARG A 338 -9.68 19.40 -5.05
C ARG A 338 -10.16 20.30 -6.18
N ASP A 339 -9.78 21.58 -6.14
CA ASP A 339 -10.10 22.54 -7.20
C ASP A 339 -9.33 22.21 -8.49
N VAL A 340 -8.09 21.71 -8.34
CA VAL A 340 -7.30 21.21 -9.47
C VAL A 340 -7.98 19.99 -10.12
N TYR A 341 -8.50 19.05 -9.35
CA TYR A 341 -9.25 17.90 -9.88
C TYR A 341 -10.52 18.36 -10.59
N ARG A 342 -11.32 19.24 -9.98
CA ARG A 342 -12.60 19.71 -10.55
C ARG A 342 -12.39 20.47 -11.86
N SER A 343 -11.35 21.29 -11.94
CA SER A 343 -11.01 22.05 -13.15
C SER A 343 -10.34 21.21 -14.26
N SER A 344 -9.96 19.95 -14.00
CA SER A 344 -9.24 19.12 -14.97
C SER A 344 -10.17 18.21 -15.79
N ARG A 345 -10.06 18.30 -17.12
CA ARG A 345 -10.87 17.49 -18.05
C ARG A 345 -10.50 16.01 -18.01
N VAL A 346 -9.23 15.68 -17.79
CA VAL A 346 -8.75 14.30 -17.69
C VAL A 346 -7.86 14.14 -16.47
N CYS A 347 -8.05 13.09 -15.68
CA CYS A 347 -7.06 12.62 -14.72
C CYS A 347 -6.37 11.38 -15.26
N TRP A 348 -5.05 11.46 -15.40
CA TRP A 348 -4.25 10.45 -16.06
C TRP A 348 -3.38 9.69 -15.05
N VAL A 349 -3.98 8.65 -14.47
CA VAL A 349 -3.41 7.84 -13.39
C VAL A 349 -2.90 6.53 -13.96
N THR A 350 -1.60 6.47 -14.29
CA THR A 350 -1.06 5.34 -15.06
C THR A 350 0.15 4.65 -14.42
N PRO A 351 0.05 4.24 -13.14
CA PRO A 351 1.13 3.50 -12.49
C PRO A 351 1.37 2.14 -13.16
N LEU A 352 2.62 1.71 -13.18
CA LEU A 352 3.03 0.37 -13.64
C LEU A 352 2.49 -0.72 -12.70
N MET A 353 2.50 -0.45 -11.40
CA MET A 353 1.88 -1.26 -10.35
C MET A 353 1.53 -0.33 -9.18
N ASP A 354 0.31 -0.44 -8.62
CA ASP A 354 -0.09 0.34 -7.45
C ASP A 354 -1.09 -0.47 -6.61
N GLY A 355 -0.95 -0.42 -5.29
CA GLY A 355 -1.79 -1.18 -4.37
C GLY A 355 -3.25 -0.73 -4.43
N MET A 356 -3.50 0.58 -4.57
CA MET A 356 -4.86 1.11 -4.74
C MET A 356 -4.86 2.33 -5.67
N ASN A 357 -4.11 3.37 -5.32
CA ASN A 357 -4.15 4.72 -5.90
C ASN A 357 -5.38 5.55 -5.49
N LEU A 358 -5.28 6.28 -4.37
CA LEU A 358 -6.38 7.14 -3.89
C LEU A 358 -6.64 8.37 -4.76
N VAL A 359 -5.63 8.90 -5.47
CA VAL A 359 -5.78 10.03 -6.41
C VAL A 359 -6.90 9.75 -7.42
N SER A 360 -7.02 8.52 -7.91
CA SER A 360 -8.11 8.12 -8.81
C SER A 360 -9.51 8.30 -8.18
N LYS A 361 -9.67 7.95 -6.90
CA LYS A 361 -10.93 8.10 -6.15
C LYS A 361 -11.20 9.57 -5.81
N GLU A 362 -10.17 10.29 -5.40
CA GLU A 362 -10.25 11.73 -5.08
C GLU A 362 -10.68 12.53 -6.31
N TYR A 363 -10.15 12.21 -7.49
CA TYR A 363 -10.53 12.84 -8.75
C TYR A 363 -12.02 12.64 -9.05
N VAL A 364 -12.51 11.40 -8.98
CA VAL A 364 -13.92 11.06 -9.23
C VAL A 364 -14.84 11.79 -8.24
N ALA A 365 -14.48 11.80 -6.96
CA ALA A 365 -15.26 12.48 -5.91
C ALA A 365 -15.27 14.01 -6.06
N SER A 366 -14.29 14.60 -6.76
CA SER A 366 -14.17 16.05 -6.95
C SER A 366 -14.93 16.58 -8.18
N GLN A 367 -15.39 15.71 -9.07
CA GLN A 367 -16.00 16.13 -10.35
C GLN A 367 -17.38 16.76 -10.14
N ASP A 368 -17.74 17.63 -11.09
CA ASP A 368 -19.10 18.10 -11.25
C ASP A 368 -19.95 17.01 -11.91
N PRO A 369 -21.05 16.54 -11.30
CA PRO A 369 -21.93 15.55 -11.93
C PRO A 369 -22.53 16.01 -13.27
N GLU A 370 -22.68 17.31 -13.49
CA GLU A 370 -23.27 17.85 -14.73
C GLU A 370 -22.26 18.03 -15.87
N ASP A 371 -20.96 18.18 -15.55
CA ASP A 371 -19.86 18.21 -16.53
C ASP A 371 -18.59 17.47 -16.03
N PRO A 372 -18.66 16.15 -15.77
CA PRO A 372 -17.57 15.45 -15.12
C PRO A 372 -16.41 15.22 -16.09
N GLY A 373 -15.18 15.41 -15.64
CA GLY A 373 -14.01 14.96 -16.40
C GLY A 373 -13.87 13.44 -16.46
N VAL A 374 -12.86 12.95 -17.17
CA VAL A 374 -12.64 11.53 -17.44
C VAL A 374 -11.41 11.00 -16.70
N LEU A 375 -11.59 9.90 -15.97
CA LEU A 375 -10.49 9.15 -15.36
C LEU A 375 -9.90 8.17 -16.38
N VAL A 376 -8.62 8.36 -16.73
CA VAL A 376 -7.80 7.37 -17.44
C VAL A 376 -6.95 6.64 -16.42
N LEU A 377 -7.14 5.33 -16.28
CA LEU A 377 -6.61 4.53 -15.17
C LEU A 377 -5.83 3.32 -15.66
N SER A 378 -4.64 3.11 -15.10
CA SER A 378 -3.89 1.86 -15.32
C SER A 378 -4.67 0.66 -14.79
N LYS A 379 -4.78 -0.39 -15.60
CA LYS A 379 -5.30 -1.70 -15.17
C LYS A 379 -4.48 -2.37 -14.05
N PHE A 380 -3.29 -1.86 -13.75
CA PHE A 380 -2.41 -2.36 -12.69
C PHE A 380 -2.55 -1.60 -11.38
N ALA A 381 -3.32 -0.51 -11.33
CA ALA A 381 -3.73 0.11 -10.07
C ALA A 381 -4.83 -0.72 -9.40
N GLY A 382 -4.77 -0.91 -8.08
CA GLY A 382 -5.81 -1.65 -7.36
C GLY A 382 -7.20 -1.03 -7.49
N ALA A 383 -7.29 0.29 -7.63
CA ALA A 383 -8.55 0.99 -7.88
C ALA A 383 -9.25 0.51 -9.17
N ALA A 384 -8.54 -0.08 -10.13
CA ALA A 384 -9.14 -0.59 -11.36
C ALA A 384 -10.08 -1.79 -11.14
N GLU A 385 -9.95 -2.54 -10.02
CA GLU A 385 -10.95 -3.57 -9.66
C GLU A 385 -12.31 -2.94 -9.30
N GLN A 386 -12.34 -1.67 -8.87
CA GLN A 386 -13.54 -0.95 -8.45
C GLN A 386 -14.02 0.09 -9.48
N LEU A 387 -13.08 0.78 -10.13
CA LEU A 387 -13.33 1.91 -11.04
C LEU A 387 -13.28 1.49 -12.52
N SER A 388 -13.99 0.41 -12.86
CA SER A 388 -13.94 -0.22 -14.19
C SER A 388 -14.60 0.60 -15.29
N ASP A 389 -15.49 1.54 -14.96
CA ASP A 389 -16.08 2.49 -15.91
C ASP A 389 -15.13 3.66 -16.27
N GLY A 390 -13.93 3.73 -15.68
CA GLY A 390 -12.84 4.58 -16.18
C GLY A 390 -12.32 4.11 -17.54
N VAL A 391 -11.52 4.95 -18.20
CA VAL A 391 -10.79 4.53 -19.41
C VAL A 391 -9.57 3.73 -18.97
N LEU A 392 -9.72 2.40 -18.90
CA LEU A 392 -8.64 1.51 -18.48
C LEU A 392 -7.58 1.38 -19.57
N VAL A 393 -6.31 1.54 -19.19
CA VAL A 393 -5.15 1.48 -20.09
C VAL A 393 -4.05 0.58 -19.55
N ASN A 394 -3.23 0.07 -20.45
CA ASN A 394 -2.00 -0.65 -20.18
C ASN A 394 -0.79 0.32 -20.30
N PRO A 395 -0.15 0.75 -19.20
CA PRO A 395 1.01 1.65 -19.26
C PRO A 395 2.26 1.06 -19.93
N TYR A 396 2.30 -0.25 -20.17
CA TYR A 396 3.35 -0.89 -20.97
C TYR A 396 3.08 -0.82 -22.48
N ASP A 397 1.85 -0.52 -22.88
CA ASP A 397 1.45 -0.29 -24.27
C ASP A 397 1.27 1.21 -24.49
N ARG A 398 2.26 1.82 -25.14
CA ARG A 398 2.27 3.26 -25.40
C ARG A 398 1.12 3.67 -26.32
N ASN A 399 0.69 2.81 -27.25
CA ASN A 399 -0.43 3.11 -28.14
C ASN A 399 -1.75 3.06 -27.37
N ASP A 400 -1.94 2.08 -26.49
CA ASP A 400 -3.12 2.00 -25.61
C ASP A 400 -3.25 3.25 -24.73
N MET A 401 -2.13 3.76 -24.20
CA MET A 401 -2.08 5.03 -23.46
C MET A 401 -2.48 6.24 -24.30
N VAL A 402 -1.99 6.33 -25.54
CA VAL A 402 -2.31 7.40 -26.50
C VAL A 402 -3.80 7.35 -26.88
N GLN A 403 -4.32 6.18 -27.23
CA GLN A 403 -5.73 6.01 -27.60
C GLN A 403 -6.67 6.21 -26.41
N GLY A 404 -6.25 5.79 -25.20
CA GLY A 404 -6.99 6.04 -23.97
C GLY A 404 -7.10 7.53 -23.65
N LEU A 405 -6.02 8.29 -23.80
CA LEU A 405 -6.05 9.75 -23.65
C LEU A 405 -6.95 10.40 -24.71
N ARG A 406 -6.84 9.98 -25.98
CA ARG A 406 -7.71 10.46 -27.06
C ARG A 406 -9.18 10.28 -26.72
N ARG A 407 -9.55 9.04 -26.37
CA ARG A 407 -10.91 8.69 -25.98
C ARG A 407 -11.41 9.56 -24.84
N ALA A 408 -10.58 9.84 -23.84
CA ALA A 408 -10.95 10.67 -22.70
C ALA A 408 -11.19 12.13 -23.07
N LEU A 409 -10.38 12.70 -23.97
CA LEU A 409 -10.51 14.08 -24.44
C LEU A 409 -11.74 14.27 -25.36
N GLU A 410 -12.02 13.27 -26.20
CA GLU A 410 -13.08 13.31 -27.22
C GLU A 410 -14.43 12.76 -26.70
N MET A 411 -14.52 12.38 -25.41
CA MET A 411 -15.71 11.73 -24.84
C MET A 411 -16.91 12.70 -24.77
N PRO A 412 -18.06 12.36 -25.40
CA PRO A 412 -19.28 13.15 -25.31
C PRO A 412 -19.78 13.30 -23.88
N ILE A 413 -20.44 14.42 -23.57
CA ILE A 413 -20.95 14.73 -22.22
C ILE A 413 -21.82 13.61 -21.65
N ASP A 414 -22.75 13.06 -22.44
CA ASP A 414 -23.65 12.00 -21.99
C ASP A 414 -22.91 10.73 -21.53
N GLU A 415 -21.82 10.35 -22.25
CA GLU A 415 -20.99 9.22 -21.84
C GLU A 415 -20.18 9.55 -20.58
N ARG A 416 -19.68 10.79 -20.45
CA ARG A 416 -18.93 11.22 -19.25
C ARG A 416 -19.80 11.16 -18.00
N VAL A 417 -21.01 11.71 -18.06
CA VAL A 417 -21.99 11.67 -16.95
C VAL A 417 -22.32 10.22 -16.59
N ALA A 418 -22.69 9.40 -17.57
CA ALA A 418 -23.06 8.00 -17.33
C ALA A 418 -21.92 7.16 -16.71
N ARG A 419 -20.66 7.43 -17.07
CA ARG A 419 -19.49 6.79 -16.45
C ARG A 419 -19.24 7.32 -15.04
N HIS A 420 -19.28 8.65 -14.88
CA HIS A 420 -19.06 9.30 -13.60
C HIS A 420 -20.07 8.84 -12.54
N ASP A 421 -21.36 8.74 -12.86
CA ASP A 421 -22.40 8.28 -11.93
C ASP A 421 -22.06 6.92 -11.31
N LYS A 422 -21.61 5.97 -12.14
CA LYS A 422 -21.21 4.64 -11.68
C LYS A 422 -19.96 4.69 -10.82
N LEU A 423 -18.94 5.43 -11.25
CA LEU A 423 -17.69 5.59 -10.51
C LEU A 423 -17.92 6.26 -9.16
N ALA A 424 -18.71 7.35 -9.13
CA ALA A 424 -19.05 8.09 -7.93
C ALA A 424 -19.83 7.22 -6.94
N SER A 425 -20.80 6.43 -7.43
CA SER A 425 -21.53 5.47 -6.59
C SER A 425 -20.59 4.47 -5.90
N VAL A 426 -19.60 3.94 -6.61
CA VAL A 426 -18.60 3.03 -6.03
C VAL A 426 -17.72 3.73 -5.00
N VAL A 427 -17.25 4.95 -5.28
CA VAL A 427 -16.40 5.74 -4.36
C VAL A 427 -17.16 6.08 -3.08
N CYS A 428 -18.42 6.48 -3.17
CA CYS A 428 -19.27 6.80 -2.02
C CYS A 428 -19.58 5.57 -1.15
N GLN A 429 -19.79 4.40 -1.76
CA GLN A 429 -20.08 3.16 -1.02
C GLN A 429 -18.84 2.54 -0.38
N SER A 430 -17.66 2.81 -0.93
CA SER A 430 -16.38 2.24 -0.49
C SER A 430 -15.49 3.30 0.17
N ASP A 431 -16.04 4.03 1.14
CA ASP A 431 -15.34 5.11 1.85
C ASP A 431 -14.31 4.57 2.87
N SER A 432 -13.49 5.48 3.44
CA SER A 432 -12.47 5.12 4.45
C SER A 432 -13.09 4.49 5.69
N ASN A 433 -14.32 4.87 6.04
CA ASN A 433 -15.04 4.38 7.21
C ASN A 433 -15.53 2.94 7.05
N ALA A 434 -16.06 2.61 5.87
CA ALA A 434 -16.48 1.27 5.50
C ALA A 434 -15.28 0.32 5.52
N TRP A 435 -14.13 0.75 4.98
CA TRP A 435 -12.87 0.03 5.08
C TRP A 435 -12.47 -0.25 6.54
N GLY A 436 -12.41 0.81 7.37
CA GLY A 436 -12.05 0.74 8.78
C GLY A 436 -12.93 -0.23 9.56
N SER A 437 -14.24 -0.05 9.45
CA SER A 437 -15.25 -0.84 10.18
C SER A 437 -15.25 -2.30 9.74
N THR A 438 -15.15 -2.57 8.44
CA THR A 438 -15.19 -3.92 7.88
C THR A 438 -13.96 -4.72 8.30
N PHE A 439 -12.76 -4.12 8.22
CA PHE A 439 -11.53 -4.76 8.68
C PHE A 439 -11.56 -5.01 10.19
N PHE A 440 -11.92 -4.00 10.99
CA PHE A 440 -11.97 -4.13 12.45
C PHE A 440 -12.90 -5.27 12.90
N ASN A 441 -14.12 -5.33 12.33
CA ASN A 441 -15.08 -6.38 12.63
C ASN A 441 -14.57 -7.78 12.23
N ALA A 442 -13.90 -7.88 11.08
CA ALA A 442 -13.27 -9.13 10.64
C ALA A 442 -12.13 -9.55 11.58
N LEU A 443 -11.30 -8.61 12.03
CA LEU A 443 -10.18 -8.86 12.95
C LEU A 443 -10.68 -9.35 14.31
N VAL A 444 -11.70 -8.71 14.89
CA VAL A 444 -12.29 -9.15 16.16
C VAL A 444 -12.83 -10.58 16.04
N LYS A 445 -13.42 -10.94 14.89
CA LYS A 445 -13.89 -12.31 14.62
C LYS A 445 -12.72 -13.30 14.47
N ALA A 446 -11.65 -12.91 13.79
CA ALA A 446 -10.45 -13.73 13.63
C ALA A 446 -9.77 -14.02 14.98
N GLY A 447 -9.60 -12.98 15.82
CA GLY A 447 -9.02 -13.12 17.16
C GLY A 447 -9.77 -14.09 18.07
N LYS A 448 -11.11 -14.09 18.04
CA LYS A 448 -11.94 -15.05 18.80
C LYS A 448 -11.70 -16.51 18.39
N ARG A 449 -11.33 -16.77 17.13
CA ARG A 449 -11.03 -18.14 16.65
C ARG A 449 -9.67 -18.63 17.14
N ARG A 450 -8.70 -17.73 17.35
CA ARG A 450 -7.38 -18.07 17.88
C ARG A 450 -7.44 -18.43 19.36
N THR A 451 -8.15 -17.63 20.16
CA THR A 451 -8.37 -17.92 21.59
C THR A 451 -9.26 -19.16 21.78
N GLY A 452 -10.17 -19.39 20.83
CA GLY A 452 -10.93 -20.63 20.67
C GLY A 452 -10.10 -21.82 20.17
N ARG A 453 -8.83 -21.99 20.60
CA ARG A 453 -8.11 -23.27 20.54
C ARG A 453 -9.05 -24.33 21.13
N GLY A 454 -9.77 -25.02 20.25
CA GLY A 454 -10.64 -26.11 20.64
C GLY A 454 -9.82 -27.05 21.50
N GLN A 455 -10.35 -27.45 22.66
CA GLN A 455 -9.76 -28.54 23.41
C GLN A 455 -9.41 -29.65 22.43
N PRO A 456 -8.17 -30.17 22.42
CA PRO A 456 -7.81 -31.24 21.50
C PRO A 456 -8.89 -32.30 21.61
N SER A 457 -9.47 -32.67 20.45
CA SER A 457 -10.57 -33.63 20.42
C SER A 457 -10.20 -34.86 21.25
N GLN A 458 -11.16 -35.56 21.83
CA GLN A 458 -10.85 -36.75 22.65
C GLN A 458 -9.91 -37.73 21.91
N ARG A 459 -10.01 -37.80 20.57
CA ARG A 459 -9.08 -38.56 19.71
C ARG A 459 -7.65 -38.05 19.75
N VAL A 460 -7.43 -36.73 19.63
CA VAL A 460 -6.09 -36.13 19.71
C VAL A 460 -5.51 -36.26 21.13
N ARG A 461 -6.32 -36.03 22.17
CA ARG A 461 -5.91 -36.29 23.56
C ARG A 461 -5.53 -37.75 23.80
N ALA A 462 -6.30 -38.69 23.24
CA ALA A 462 -6.00 -40.12 23.34
C ALA A 462 -4.73 -40.49 22.55
N ALA A 463 -4.49 -39.88 21.39
CA ALA A 463 -3.28 -40.09 20.60
C ALA A 463 -2.03 -39.55 21.32
N MET A 464 -2.10 -38.34 21.89
CA MET A 464 -1.00 -37.76 22.68
C MET A 464 -0.69 -38.61 23.93
N LYS A 465 -1.73 -39.06 24.66
CA LYS A 465 -1.55 -40.00 25.79
C LYS A 465 -0.98 -41.37 25.38
N ARG A 466 -1.14 -41.80 24.12
CA ARG A 466 -0.53 -43.04 23.61
C ARG A 466 0.94 -42.83 23.27
N LEU A 467 1.29 -41.68 22.70
CA LEU A 467 2.67 -41.29 22.40
C LEU A 467 3.52 -41.14 23.68
N ASP A 468 2.95 -40.56 24.74
CA ASP A 468 3.64 -40.43 26.04
C ASP A 468 3.84 -41.76 26.79
N LYS A 469 3.13 -42.83 26.38
CA LYS A 469 3.25 -44.17 26.96
C LYS A 469 4.25 -45.07 26.24
N VAL A 470 4.88 -44.61 25.16
CA VAL A 470 5.93 -45.38 24.47
C VAL A 470 7.24 -45.21 25.26
N PRO A 471 7.82 -46.28 25.84
CA PRO A 471 9.08 -46.17 26.59
C PRO A 471 10.23 -45.74 25.67
N LYS A 472 11.03 -44.77 26.10
CA LYS A 472 12.25 -44.27 25.41
C LYS A 472 13.43 -45.27 25.42
N THR A 473 13.18 -46.57 25.30
CA THR A 473 14.23 -47.60 25.29
C THR A 473 14.06 -48.53 24.10
N ALA A 474 14.53 -48.09 22.92
CA ALA A 474 14.97 -48.97 21.83
C ALA A 474 15.66 -48.19 20.69
N ILE A 475 16.52 -47.21 20.99
CA ILE A 475 17.43 -46.66 19.97
C ILE A 475 18.80 -46.43 20.61
N THR A 476 19.51 -47.51 20.91
CA THR A 476 20.96 -47.45 21.15
C THR A 476 21.64 -48.72 20.63
N LYS A 477 22.57 -48.48 19.69
CA LYS A 477 23.74 -49.30 19.33
C LYS A 477 23.51 -50.70 18.72
N LYS A 478 23.66 -50.78 17.39
CA LYS A 478 24.50 -51.81 16.76
C LYS A 478 25.40 -51.16 15.72
N SER A 479 26.66 -50.93 16.11
CA SER A 479 27.79 -50.71 15.22
C SER A 479 28.40 -52.05 14.84
N VAL A 480 28.55 -52.26 13.51
CA VAL A 480 29.69 -52.86 12.80
C VAL A 480 30.22 -54.24 13.26
N THR A 481 30.14 -55.24 12.37
CA THR A 481 31.29 -56.11 11.99
C THR A 481 31.04 -56.88 10.67
N ALA A 482 31.97 -56.67 9.74
CA ALA A 482 32.48 -57.52 8.64
C ALA A 482 31.75 -58.82 8.22
N HIS A 483 31.53 -58.96 6.91
CA HIS A 483 31.75 -60.23 6.20
C HIS A 483 32.38 -59.97 4.82
N ALA A 484 33.61 -60.48 4.68
CA ALA A 484 34.24 -60.80 3.41
C ALA A 484 33.94 -62.28 3.09
N GLY A 485 33.79 -62.62 1.81
CA GLY A 485 33.84 -64.00 1.31
C GLY A 485 32.72 -64.35 0.34
N GLY A 486 33.05 -64.46 -0.95
CA GLY A 486 32.18 -64.91 -2.03
C GLY A 486 32.54 -64.28 -3.36
#